data_AF-A0AA97I562-F1
#
_entry.id   AF-A0AA97I562-F1
#
_cell.length_a   1.000
_cell.length_b   1.000
_cell.length_c   1.000
_cell.angle_alpha   90.00
_cell.angle_beta   90.00
_cell.angle_gamma   90.00
#
_symmetry.space_group_name_H-M   'P 1'
#
loop_
_entity.id
_entity.type
_entity.pdbx_description
1 polymer ?
#
loop_
_entity_poly.entity_id
_entity_poly.type
_entity_poly.pdbx_seq_one_letter_code
_entity_poly.pdbx_strand_id
1 'polypeptide(L)'
;MKITRSAAIAAIILALLLILPVSAVMLEETYKGQVSRIDENKKMFTMQVDTVYNGKEWVVYSKTSLKNRYVEGIINNPDFFADVKQGDKIEATIMGGAGGEWIIVGKIGSTSVTESPIIASYGDPSRLVSPYYKGYTISFEGKPDCDSCEGSTCPALSAVVTVSKDKQPVETKEMIPGERHVFGWTSDYQYVLKVIYNRGEAPSSLCPETGMITGPQAISDFTIYDTQRSTILESEIGAINPEETKEIKTETPTEIPTLEETQTQVPPTQAPTKSGPAFAWLIGAMAVITTLFVCRKKL
;
A
#
# COMPACT_ATOMS: atom_id res chain seq x y z
N MET A 1 7.29 -55.91 5.57
CA MET A 1 7.92 -54.57 5.63
C MET A 1 7.30 -53.81 6.80
N LYS A 2 8.02 -53.62 7.92
CA LYS A 2 7.49 -52.89 9.09
C LYS A 2 7.72 -51.40 8.85
N ILE A 3 6.67 -50.68 8.43
CA ILE A 3 6.68 -49.21 8.49
C ILE A 3 6.74 -48.88 9.98
N THR A 4 7.89 -48.41 10.44
CA THR A 4 8.08 -47.96 11.82
C THR A 4 7.14 -46.78 12.06
N ARG A 5 6.49 -46.73 13.24
CA ARG A 5 5.55 -45.66 13.61
C ARG A 5 6.11 -44.24 13.34
N SER A 6 7.42 -44.09 13.43
CA SER A 6 8.15 -42.87 13.12
C SER A 6 8.02 -42.43 11.66
N ALA A 7 8.02 -43.35 10.69
CA ALA A 7 7.86 -43.03 9.27
C ALA A 7 6.44 -42.56 8.94
N ALA A 8 5.42 -43.13 9.60
CA ALA A 8 4.04 -42.69 9.45
C ALA A 8 3.81 -41.28 10.03
N ILE A 9 4.39 -40.97 11.19
CA ILE A 9 4.29 -39.63 11.78
C ILE A 9 5.02 -38.60 10.92
N ALA A 10 6.21 -38.91 10.41
CA ALA A 10 6.94 -38.01 9.50
C ALA A 10 6.16 -37.72 8.21
N ALA A 11 5.50 -38.73 7.63
CA ALA A 11 4.66 -38.54 6.45
C ALA A 11 3.42 -37.67 6.75
N ILE A 12 2.80 -37.81 7.92
CA ILE A 12 1.65 -36.97 8.34
C ILE A 12 2.10 -35.52 8.57
N ILE A 13 3.23 -35.29 9.23
CA ILE A 13 3.78 -33.94 9.44
C ILE A 13 4.14 -33.29 8.11
N LEU A 14 4.79 -34.03 7.20
CA LEU A 14 5.12 -33.52 5.87
C LEU A 14 3.87 -33.20 5.06
N ALA A 15 2.84 -34.05 5.12
CA ALA A 15 1.55 -33.78 4.48
C ALA A 15 0.85 -32.55 5.07
N LEU A 16 0.89 -32.36 6.40
CA LEU A 16 0.34 -31.17 7.06
C LEU A 16 1.09 -29.89 6.67
N LEU A 17 2.42 -29.94 6.54
CA LEU A 17 3.24 -28.80 6.10
C LEU A 17 2.97 -28.39 4.65
N LEU A 18 2.56 -29.33 3.78
CA LEU A 18 2.19 -29.06 2.39
C LEU A 18 0.78 -28.45 2.22
N ILE A 19 -0.05 -28.46 3.26
CA ILE A 19 -1.41 -27.90 3.24
C ILE A 19 -1.46 -26.49 3.84
N LEU A 20 -0.37 -26.02 4.47
CA LEU A 20 -0.32 -24.67 5.01
C LEU A 20 -0.23 -23.65 3.85
N PRO A 21 -1.12 -22.63 3.81
CA PRO A 21 -1.01 -21.57 2.82
C PRO A 21 0.33 -20.86 3.00
N VAL A 22 1.15 -20.88 1.95
CA VAL A 22 2.38 -20.08 1.90
C VAL A 22 1.95 -18.64 1.64
N SER A 23 1.82 -17.86 2.71
CA SER A 23 1.68 -16.41 2.58
C SER A 23 2.98 -15.86 1.98
N ALA A 24 2.92 -15.42 0.73
CA ALA A 24 4.01 -14.71 0.08
C ALA A 24 4.05 -13.27 0.62
N VAL A 25 4.73 -13.07 1.75
CA VAL A 25 5.03 -11.73 2.26
C VAL A 25 6.20 -11.18 1.45
N MET A 26 5.95 -10.16 0.63
CA MET A 26 7.03 -9.41 0.00
C MET A 26 7.81 -8.67 1.08
N LEU A 27 9.13 -8.80 1.05
CA LEU A 27 9.99 -8.16 2.03
C LEU A 27 9.95 -6.64 1.87
N GLU A 28 9.68 -5.94 2.96
CA GLU A 28 9.77 -4.48 3.06
C GLU A 28 11.11 -4.10 3.70
N GLU A 29 11.79 -3.12 3.12
CA GLU A 29 13.01 -2.55 3.69
C GLU A 29 12.85 -1.04 3.80
N THR A 30 13.10 -0.50 5.00
CA THR A 30 12.94 0.93 5.30
C THR A 30 14.29 1.59 5.52
N TYR A 31 14.51 2.72 4.83
CA TYR A 31 15.78 3.42 4.76
C TYR A 31 15.64 4.91 5.10
N LYS A 32 16.75 5.49 5.55
CA LYS A 32 16.96 6.93 5.67
C LYS A 32 18.23 7.33 4.95
N GLY A 33 18.20 8.49 4.32
CA GLY A 33 19.27 8.92 3.44
C GLY A 33 18.87 10.10 2.58
N GLN A 34 19.47 10.19 1.40
CA GLN A 34 19.32 11.33 0.50
C GLN A 34 19.00 10.88 -0.93
N VAL A 35 18.20 11.68 -1.63
CA VAL A 35 17.92 11.45 -3.04
C VAL A 35 19.18 11.72 -3.86
N SER A 36 19.69 10.69 -4.53
CA SER A 36 20.87 10.79 -5.38
C SER A 36 20.54 11.09 -6.83
N ARG A 37 19.44 10.55 -7.35
CA ARG A 37 19.03 10.71 -8.75
C ARG A 37 17.52 10.55 -8.88
N ILE A 38 16.92 11.29 -9.80
CA ILE A 38 15.51 11.18 -10.20
C ILE A 38 15.45 10.97 -11.71
N ASP A 39 14.61 10.05 -12.17
CA ASP A 39 14.26 9.79 -13.56
C ASP A 39 12.73 9.72 -13.67
N GLU A 40 12.09 10.88 -13.84
CA GLU A 40 10.63 11.03 -13.89
C GLU A 40 10.00 10.25 -15.05
N ASN A 41 10.69 10.18 -16.21
CA ASN A 41 10.21 9.44 -17.38
C ASN A 41 10.07 7.94 -17.09
N LYS A 42 10.96 7.39 -16.26
CA LYS A 42 10.90 5.99 -15.82
C LYS A 42 10.13 5.81 -14.52
N LYS A 43 9.67 6.90 -13.90
CA LYS A 43 9.10 6.92 -12.54
C LYS A 43 10.03 6.31 -11.50
N MET A 44 11.33 6.53 -11.64
CA MET A 44 12.35 5.94 -10.78
C MET A 44 13.15 7.00 -10.03
N PHE A 45 13.60 6.66 -8.84
CA PHE A 45 14.64 7.43 -8.17
C PHE A 45 15.63 6.51 -7.46
N THR A 46 16.84 7.03 -7.29
CA THR A 46 17.92 6.37 -6.55
C THR A 46 18.16 7.11 -5.25
N MET A 47 18.15 6.37 -4.15
CA MET A 47 18.47 6.84 -2.81
C MET A 47 19.89 6.46 -2.45
N GLN A 48 20.68 7.41 -1.95
CA GLN A 48 21.89 7.12 -1.19
C GLN A 48 21.51 6.88 0.28
N VAL A 49 21.72 5.66 0.76
CA VAL A 49 21.28 5.21 2.09
C VAL A 49 22.35 5.48 3.14
N ASP A 50 21.93 6.12 4.23
CA ASP A 50 22.75 6.37 5.42
C ASP A 50 22.47 5.33 6.50
N THR A 51 21.18 5.06 6.76
CA THR A 51 20.72 4.11 7.78
C THR A 51 19.57 3.24 7.29
N VAL A 52 19.43 2.06 7.88
CA VAL A 52 18.33 1.12 7.68
C VAL A 52 17.59 0.90 8.99
N TYR A 53 16.28 0.74 8.93
CA TYR A 53 15.48 0.39 10.09
C TYR A 53 15.48 -1.14 10.26
N ASN A 54 15.85 -1.63 11.45
CA ASN A 54 15.91 -3.06 11.73
C ASN A 54 14.65 -3.61 12.44
N GLY A 55 13.55 -2.85 12.44
CA GLY A 55 12.33 -3.15 13.19
C GLY A 55 12.31 -2.63 14.63
N LYS A 56 13.42 -2.05 15.10
CA LYS A 56 13.52 -1.46 16.44
C LYS A 56 14.16 -0.08 16.42
N GLU A 57 15.26 0.08 15.70
CA GLU A 57 16.04 1.30 15.64
C GLU A 57 16.69 1.50 14.27
N TRP A 58 17.15 2.73 14.03
CA TRP A 58 17.91 3.09 12.85
C TRP A 58 19.38 2.72 13.04
N VAL A 59 19.91 1.85 12.16
CA VAL A 59 21.31 1.42 12.21
C VAL A 59 22.06 1.84 10.96
N VAL A 60 23.35 2.15 11.10
CA VAL A 60 24.21 2.56 9.96
C VAL A 60 24.25 1.45 8.91
N TYR A 61 24.02 1.84 7.66
CA TYR A 61 23.82 0.92 6.54
C TYR A 61 25.04 0.03 6.22
N SER A 62 26.25 0.37 6.69
CA SER A 62 27.48 -0.39 6.44
C SER A 62 27.50 -1.83 6.98
N LYS A 63 26.38 -2.32 7.52
CA LYS A 63 26.16 -3.68 8.02
C LYS A 63 25.27 -4.53 7.11
N THR A 64 24.76 -4.02 5.99
CA THR A 64 23.87 -4.75 5.07
C THR A 64 24.59 -5.17 3.77
N SER A 65 24.03 -6.16 3.08
CA SER A 65 24.62 -6.92 1.97
C SER A 65 24.71 -6.18 0.63
N LEU A 66 24.27 -4.92 0.51
CA LEU A 66 24.40 -4.18 -0.74
C LEU A 66 25.82 -3.66 -0.91
N LYS A 67 26.43 -4.04 -2.05
CA LYS A 67 27.80 -3.68 -2.42
C LYS A 67 28.03 -2.17 -2.49
N ASN A 68 26.95 -1.41 -2.73
CA ASN A 68 26.93 0.04 -2.85
C ASN A 68 25.77 0.58 -2.00
N ARG A 69 25.95 1.74 -1.33
CA ARG A 69 24.93 2.40 -0.50
C ARG A 69 23.80 3.05 -1.32
N TYR A 70 23.49 2.51 -2.49
CA TYR A 70 22.50 3.06 -3.39
C TYR A 70 21.38 2.05 -3.59
N VAL A 71 20.15 2.48 -3.36
CA VAL A 71 18.94 1.69 -3.61
C VAL A 71 18.14 2.44 -4.67
N GLU A 72 17.79 1.73 -5.73
CA GLU A 72 16.94 2.24 -6.80
C GLU A 72 15.58 1.56 -6.71
N GLY A 73 14.53 2.28 -7.12
CA GLY A 73 13.18 1.72 -7.18
C GLY A 73 12.22 2.65 -7.93
N ILE A 74 11.04 2.11 -8.22
CA ILE A 74 9.93 2.79 -8.89
C ILE A 74 9.04 3.46 -7.85
N ILE A 75 8.52 4.65 -8.12
CA ILE A 75 7.49 5.30 -7.29
C ILE A 75 6.31 5.70 -8.16
N ASN A 76 5.10 5.30 -7.74
CA ASN A 76 3.88 5.46 -8.52
C ASN A 76 3.04 6.69 -8.14
N ASN A 77 3.59 7.58 -7.31
CA ASN A 77 3.00 8.84 -6.91
C ASN A 77 3.62 10.00 -7.74
N PRO A 78 2.85 10.71 -8.58
CA PRO A 78 3.40 11.77 -9.45
C PRO A 78 3.83 13.02 -8.69
N ASP A 79 3.18 13.34 -7.56
CA ASP A 79 3.49 14.55 -6.77
C ASP A 79 4.91 14.51 -6.19
N PHE A 80 5.46 13.30 -6.00
CA PHE A 80 6.85 13.10 -5.60
C PHE A 80 7.83 13.83 -6.54
N PHE A 81 7.65 13.73 -7.86
CA PHE A 81 8.58 14.32 -8.82
C PHE A 81 8.50 15.85 -8.86
N ALA A 82 7.33 16.40 -8.56
CA ALA A 82 7.11 17.83 -8.42
C ALA A 82 7.81 18.42 -7.18
N ASP A 83 7.84 17.69 -6.07
CA ASP A 83 8.22 18.24 -4.77
C ASP A 83 9.60 17.82 -4.25
N VAL A 84 10.03 16.61 -4.61
CA VAL A 84 11.30 16.04 -4.17
C VAL A 84 12.37 16.34 -5.21
N LYS A 85 13.58 16.67 -4.73
CA LYS A 85 14.72 17.04 -5.55
C LYS A 85 15.95 16.26 -5.12
N GLN A 86 16.93 16.18 -6.02
CA GLN A 86 18.23 15.62 -5.69
C GLN A 86 18.85 16.36 -4.50
N GLY A 87 19.38 15.61 -3.53
CA GLY A 87 19.94 16.12 -2.27
C GLY A 87 18.94 16.21 -1.13
N ASP A 88 17.63 16.09 -1.38
CA ASP A 88 16.64 16.05 -0.30
C ASP A 88 16.87 14.84 0.60
N LYS A 89 16.77 15.07 1.91
CA LYS A 89 16.77 14.00 2.90
C LYS A 89 15.40 13.35 2.94
N ILE A 90 15.38 12.02 2.95
CA ILE A 90 14.16 11.24 2.92
C ILE A 90 14.25 10.04 3.86
N GLU A 91 13.08 9.61 4.31
CA GLU A 91 12.79 8.27 4.79
C GLU A 91 11.96 7.56 3.73
N ALA A 92 12.25 6.31 3.41
CA ALA A 92 11.51 5.58 2.39
C ALA A 92 11.45 4.08 2.68
N THR A 93 10.34 3.44 2.32
CA THR A 93 10.20 1.99 2.40
C THR A 93 10.03 1.43 0.99
N ILE A 94 10.84 0.42 0.65
CA ILE A 94 10.77 -0.30 -0.61
C ILE A 94 10.19 -1.69 -0.39
N MET A 95 9.32 -2.13 -1.28
CA MET A 95 8.79 -3.48 -1.33
C MET A 95 9.54 -4.29 -2.39
N GLY A 96 9.99 -5.48 -2.01
CA GLY A 96 10.75 -6.38 -2.89
C GLY A 96 12.26 -6.10 -2.95
N GLY A 97 12.76 -5.14 -2.16
CA GLY A 97 14.17 -4.74 -2.13
C GLY A 97 14.60 -3.89 -3.33
N ALA A 98 15.91 -3.74 -3.55
CA ALA A 98 16.46 -2.90 -4.62
C ALA A 98 15.93 -3.31 -6.02
N GLY A 99 15.44 -2.30 -6.77
CA GLY A 99 14.74 -2.47 -8.04
C GLY A 99 13.22 -2.64 -7.90
N GLY A 100 12.71 -2.74 -6.69
CA GLY A 100 11.29 -2.84 -6.37
C GLY A 100 10.54 -1.51 -6.38
N GLU A 101 9.40 -1.48 -5.69
CA GLU A 101 8.52 -0.31 -5.60
C GLU A 101 8.69 0.40 -4.26
N TRP A 102 8.92 1.70 -4.30
CA TRP A 102 8.83 2.59 -3.15
C TRP A 102 7.36 2.77 -2.79
N ILE A 103 6.95 2.14 -1.70
CA ILE A 103 5.56 2.16 -1.23
C ILE A 103 5.29 3.39 -0.36
N ILE A 104 6.33 4.04 0.15
CA ILE A 104 6.25 5.34 0.83
C ILE A 104 7.59 6.06 0.73
N VAL A 105 7.52 7.38 0.54
CA VAL A 105 8.65 8.29 0.70
C VAL A 105 8.22 9.48 1.53
N GLY A 106 8.84 9.68 2.69
CA GLY A 106 8.68 10.85 3.54
C GLY A 106 9.86 11.80 3.39
N LYS A 107 9.63 13.03 2.93
CA LYS A 107 10.62 14.11 2.90
C LYS A 107 10.87 14.63 4.30
N ILE A 108 12.15 14.67 4.67
CA ILE A 108 12.60 15.09 6.00
C ILE A 108 12.86 16.60 5.99
N GLY A 109 12.21 17.31 6.91
CA GLY A 109 12.44 18.73 7.15
C GLY A 109 13.77 18.97 7.86
N SER A 110 14.50 20.00 7.43
CA SER A 110 15.74 20.43 8.07
C SER A 110 15.46 21.48 9.15
N THR A 111 14.79 21.11 10.25
CA THR A 111 14.39 22.07 11.29
C THR A 111 15.31 22.06 12.53
N SER A 112 16.06 20.99 12.80
CA SER A 112 17.09 20.98 13.86
C SER A 112 18.07 19.80 13.77
N VAL A 113 19.12 19.80 14.60
CA VAL A 113 20.14 18.73 14.68
C VAL A 113 19.62 17.46 15.37
N THR A 114 18.50 17.54 16.11
CA THR A 114 18.00 16.48 17.00
C THR A 114 16.69 15.85 16.53
N GLU A 115 15.88 16.58 15.77
CA GLU A 115 14.62 16.10 15.21
C GLU A 115 14.61 16.26 13.69
N SER A 116 14.35 15.16 12.99
CA SER A 116 14.22 15.09 11.53
C SER A 116 12.78 14.71 11.20
N PRO A 117 11.83 15.66 11.33
CA PRO A 117 10.41 15.39 11.13
C PRO A 117 10.10 15.13 9.66
N ILE A 118 9.09 14.31 9.39
CA ILE A 118 8.49 14.23 8.05
C ILE A 118 7.69 15.52 7.82
N ILE A 119 7.96 16.21 6.71
CA ILE A 119 7.24 17.43 6.31
C ILE A 119 6.33 17.22 5.10
N ALA A 120 6.59 16.17 4.33
CA ALA A 120 5.71 15.71 3.26
C ALA A 120 5.90 14.21 3.06
N SER A 121 4.89 13.49 2.58
CA SER A 121 5.04 12.09 2.18
C SER A 121 4.22 11.72 0.96
N TYR A 122 4.68 10.68 0.26
CA TYR A 122 4.13 10.18 -1.00
C TYR A 122 4.06 8.66 -0.94
N GLY A 123 2.86 8.08 -0.88
CA GLY A 123 2.61 6.64 -0.73
C GLY A 123 1.81 6.27 0.52
N ASP A 124 2.02 5.06 1.03
CA ASP A 124 1.34 4.49 2.19
C ASP A 124 1.92 5.00 3.52
N PRO A 125 1.23 5.89 4.24
CA PRO A 125 1.79 6.49 5.45
C PRO A 125 1.88 5.51 6.63
N SER A 126 1.22 4.34 6.56
CA SER A 126 1.37 3.29 7.59
C SER A 126 2.77 2.68 7.62
N ARG A 127 3.55 2.90 6.55
CA ARG A 127 4.91 2.39 6.35
C ARG A 127 5.99 3.40 6.73
N LEU A 128 5.61 4.57 7.26
CA LEU A 128 6.53 5.50 7.90
C LEU A 128 6.82 5.07 9.34
N VAL A 129 8.08 5.17 9.72
CA VAL A 129 8.57 4.99 11.09
C VAL A 129 8.64 6.32 11.82
N SER A 130 9.05 7.39 11.13
CA SER A 130 9.16 8.71 11.75
C SER A 130 7.82 9.46 11.75
N PRO A 131 7.46 10.14 12.84
CA PRO A 131 6.27 10.98 12.86
C PRO A 131 6.46 12.24 12.00
N TYR A 132 5.35 12.88 11.69
CA TYR A 132 5.33 14.23 11.14
C TYR A 132 5.76 15.25 12.20
N TYR A 133 5.91 16.52 11.80
CA TYR A 133 6.36 17.57 12.69
C TYR A 133 5.43 17.69 13.91
N LYS A 134 5.99 18.01 15.08
CA LYS A 134 5.22 18.18 16.34
C LYS A 134 4.31 16.99 16.71
N GLY A 135 4.73 15.76 16.37
CA GLY A 135 4.08 14.54 16.85
C GLY A 135 2.78 14.19 16.13
N TYR A 136 2.55 14.73 14.94
CA TYR A 136 1.45 14.29 14.09
C TYR A 136 1.69 12.87 13.58
N THR A 137 0.62 12.08 13.57
CA THR A 137 0.57 10.71 13.06
C THR A 137 -0.74 10.53 12.30
N ILE A 138 -0.74 9.63 11.34
CA ILE A 138 -1.90 9.29 10.52
C ILE A 138 -2.09 7.78 10.53
N SER A 139 -3.34 7.36 10.62
CA SER A 139 -3.76 5.97 10.45
C SER A 139 -4.96 5.96 9.53
N PHE A 140 -5.14 4.88 8.77
CA PHE A 140 -6.30 4.75 7.90
C PHE A 140 -6.78 3.30 7.82
N GLU A 141 -8.05 3.14 7.47
CA GLU A 141 -8.68 1.86 7.15
C GLU A 141 -9.39 1.98 5.80
N GLY A 142 -8.98 1.16 4.82
CA GLY A 142 -9.61 1.12 3.50
C GLY A 142 -10.92 0.34 3.50
N LYS A 143 -11.94 0.85 2.80
CA LYS A 143 -13.18 0.12 2.52
C LYS A 143 -13.06 -0.58 1.16
N PRO A 144 -13.09 -1.92 1.11
CA PRO A 144 -12.91 -2.65 -0.15
C PRO A 144 -14.11 -2.47 -1.09
N ASP A 145 -13.82 -2.44 -2.39
CA ASP A 145 -14.77 -2.77 -3.44
C ASP A 145 -14.85 -4.29 -3.59
N CYS A 146 -15.85 -4.90 -2.94
CA CYS A 146 -16.00 -6.35 -2.91
C CYS A 146 -16.34 -6.97 -4.28
N ASP A 147 -16.83 -6.18 -5.23
CA ASP A 147 -17.17 -6.64 -6.57
C ASP A 147 -15.94 -6.70 -7.50
N SER A 148 -14.85 -6.04 -7.11
CA SER A 148 -13.63 -5.85 -7.90
C SER A 148 -12.36 -6.45 -7.28
N CYS A 149 -12.51 -7.39 -6.34
CA CYS A 149 -11.37 -8.00 -5.64
C CYS A 149 -10.52 -8.89 -6.54
N GLU A 150 -9.19 -8.81 -6.39
CA GLU A 150 -8.23 -9.68 -7.05
C GLU A 150 -7.34 -10.36 -5.99
N GLY A 151 -7.62 -11.64 -5.70
CA GLY A 151 -6.84 -12.39 -4.71
C GLY A 151 -7.05 -11.90 -3.28
N SER A 152 -5.97 -11.48 -2.61
CA SER A 152 -5.99 -11.05 -1.19
C SER A 152 -6.28 -9.57 -0.99
N THR A 153 -6.34 -8.78 -2.07
CA THR A 153 -6.58 -7.34 -2.02
C THR A 153 -7.75 -6.98 -2.92
N CYS A 154 -8.40 -5.86 -2.61
CA CYS A 154 -9.43 -5.25 -3.42
C CYS A 154 -9.08 -3.78 -3.61
N PRO A 155 -9.45 -3.15 -4.73
CA PRO A 155 -9.47 -1.70 -4.82
C PRO A 155 -10.27 -1.12 -3.66
N ALA A 156 -9.79 -0.04 -3.04
CA ALA A 156 -10.52 0.62 -1.96
C ALA A 156 -11.43 1.73 -2.50
N LEU A 157 -12.73 1.63 -2.22
CA LEU A 157 -13.73 2.66 -2.57
C LEU A 157 -13.50 3.97 -1.82
N SER A 158 -13.02 3.86 -0.59
CA SER A 158 -12.71 4.99 0.30
C SER A 158 -11.72 4.55 1.38
N ALA A 159 -11.16 5.51 2.11
CA ALA A 159 -10.35 5.27 3.28
C ALA A 159 -10.86 6.12 4.46
N VAL A 160 -11.10 5.51 5.61
CA VAL A 160 -11.38 6.23 6.85
C VAL A 160 -10.04 6.65 7.44
N VAL A 161 -9.72 7.93 7.30
CA VAL A 161 -8.44 8.51 7.72
C VAL A 161 -8.60 9.19 9.07
N THR A 162 -7.71 8.86 10.00
CA THR A 162 -7.62 9.50 11.32
C THR A 162 -6.26 10.17 11.47
N VAL A 163 -6.27 11.48 11.72
CA VAL A 163 -5.07 12.24 12.09
C VAL A 163 -5.05 12.41 13.59
N SER A 164 -3.92 12.08 14.21
CA SER A 164 -3.68 12.21 15.65
C SER A 164 -2.46 13.07 15.92
N LYS A 165 -2.48 13.81 17.02
CA LYS A 165 -1.34 14.57 17.54
C LYS A 165 -1.06 14.13 18.96
N ASP A 166 0.19 13.78 19.26
CA ASP A 166 0.58 13.30 20.59
C ASP A 166 -0.32 12.14 21.09
N LYS A 167 -0.71 11.26 20.14
CA LYS A 167 -1.63 10.11 20.32
C LYS A 167 -3.08 10.47 20.65
N GLN A 168 -3.46 11.75 20.57
CA GLN A 168 -4.86 12.18 20.68
C GLN A 168 -5.44 12.39 19.28
N PRO A 169 -6.61 11.82 18.97
CA PRO A 169 -7.25 12.03 17.68
C PRO A 169 -7.61 13.50 17.53
N VAL A 170 -7.19 14.09 16.42
CA VAL A 170 -7.51 15.47 16.03
C VAL A 170 -8.80 15.47 15.23
N GLU A 171 -8.88 14.60 14.23
CA GLU A 171 -10.02 14.49 13.33
C GLU A 171 -10.00 13.16 12.58
N THR A 172 -11.19 12.62 12.32
CA THR A 172 -11.42 11.43 11.49
C THR A 172 -12.35 11.78 10.35
N LYS A 173 -12.01 11.37 9.13
CA LYS A 173 -12.82 11.60 7.94
C LYS A 173 -12.69 10.44 6.96
N GLU A 174 -13.82 10.05 6.37
CA GLU A 174 -13.82 9.16 5.21
C GLU A 174 -13.47 9.95 3.94
N MET A 175 -12.45 9.50 3.22
CA MET A 175 -11.96 10.13 2.00
C MET A 175 -12.13 9.18 0.82
N ILE A 176 -12.67 9.67 -0.29
CA ILE A 176 -12.72 8.94 -1.58
C ILE A 176 -11.47 9.22 -2.43
N PRO A 177 -11.12 8.35 -3.40
CA PRO A 177 -9.97 8.60 -4.27
C PRO A 177 -10.03 9.97 -4.96
N GLY A 178 -8.90 10.69 -4.95
CA GLY A 178 -8.76 12.07 -5.42
C GLY A 178 -9.18 13.15 -4.42
N GLU A 179 -9.81 12.79 -3.29
CA GLU A 179 -10.27 13.76 -2.30
C GLU A 179 -9.10 14.40 -1.56
N ARG A 180 -9.25 15.70 -1.29
CA ARG A 180 -8.30 16.50 -0.51
C ARG A 180 -8.99 16.98 0.77
N HIS A 181 -8.28 16.91 1.90
CA HIS A 181 -8.79 17.40 3.18
C HIS A 181 -7.69 17.99 4.05
N VAL A 182 -8.02 19.03 4.80
CA VAL A 182 -7.12 19.67 5.77
C VAL A 182 -7.56 19.27 7.17
N PHE A 183 -6.81 18.36 7.79
CA PHE A 183 -7.14 17.82 9.11
C PHE A 183 -6.74 18.79 10.22
N GLY A 184 -7.66 18.99 11.16
CA GLY A 184 -7.43 19.86 12.32
C GLY A 184 -7.48 21.34 12.00
N TRP A 185 -8.15 21.75 10.92
CA TRP A 185 -8.31 23.17 10.54
C TRP A 185 -8.96 24.01 11.66
N THR A 186 -9.95 23.46 12.35
CA THR A 186 -10.71 24.15 13.42
C THR A 186 -10.05 24.08 14.80
N SER A 187 -8.94 23.34 14.95
CA SER A 187 -8.21 23.24 16.23
C SER A 187 -7.44 24.54 16.53
N ASP A 188 -6.69 24.64 17.63
CA ASP A 188 -5.77 25.78 17.87
C ASP A 188 -4.33 25.50 17.38
N TYR A 189 -4.13 24.44 16.60
CA TYR A 189 -2.80 24.03 16.17
C TYR A 189 -2.25 24.89 15.02
N GLN A 190 -1.00 25.34 15.17
CA GLN A 190 -0.33 26.14 14.14
C GLN A 190 0.05 25.34 12.88
N TYR A 191 0.20 24.03 13.01
CA TYR A 191 0.49 23.10 11.92
C TYR A 191 -0.69 22.17 11.76
N VAL A 192 -0.96 21.77 10.53
CA VAL A 192 -2.06 20.88 10.15
C VAL A 192 -1.60 19.97 9.03
N LEU A 193 -2.24 18.80 8.90
CA LEU A 193 -1.96 17.89 7.80
C LEU A 193 -2.94 18.14 6.66
N LYS A 194 -2.42 18.51 5.50
CA LYS A 194 -3.16 18.49 4.24
C LYS A 194 -2.95 17.12 3.61
N VAL A 195 -4.02 16.35 3.50
CA VAL A 195 -4.01 14.97 3.02
C VAL A 195 -4.75 14.89 1.70
N ILE A 196 -4.18 14.18 0.76
CA ILE A 196 -4.80 13.78 -0.50
C ILE A 196 -4.80 12.26 -0.51
N TYR A 197 -5.98 11.65 -0.63
CA TYR A 197 -6.09 10.21 -0.82
C TYR A 197 -6.12 9.95 -2.33
N ASN A 198 -5.01 9.47 -2.92
CA ASN A 198 -4.92 9.34 -4.38
C ASN A 198 -5.70 8.12 -4.86
N ARG A 199 -5.44 6.96 -4.24
CA ARG A 199 -6.10 5.67 -4.45
C ARG A 199 -5.60 4.69 -3.40
N GLY A 200 -6.18 3.51 -3.32
CA GLY A 200 -5.61 2.46 -2.48
C GLY A 200 -6.26 1.12 -2.62
N GLU A 201 -5.81 0.21 -1.78
CA GLU A 201 -6.30 -1.14 -1.67
C GLU A 201 -6.79 -1.42 -0.24
N ALA A 202 -7.69 -2.38 -0.12
CA ALA A 202 -8.15 -2.90 1.15
C ALA A 202 -8.03 -4.43 1.17
N PRO A 203 -7.85 -5.06 2.34
CA PRO A 203 -7.81 -6.51 2.45
C PRO A 203 -9.13 -7.13 1.98
N SER A 204 -9.07 -8.15 1.13
CA SER A 204 -10.28 -8.85 0.67
C SER A 204 -11.01 -9.55 1.81
N SER A 205 -10.31 -9.90 2.89
CA SER A 205 -10.90 -10.47 4.11
C SER A 205 -11.98 -9.61 4.79
N LEU A 206 -12.10 -8.32 4.42
CA LEU A 206 -13.17 -7.45 4.90
C LEU A 206 -14.48 -7.64 4.12
N CYS A 207 -14.49 -8.43 3.03
CA CYS A 207 -15.67 -8.74 2.24
C CYS A 207 -16.45 -9.95 2.81
N PRO A 208 -17.80 -9.92 2.78
CA PRO A 208 -18.63 -10.97 3.38
C PRO A 208 -18.46 -12.37 2.79
N GLU A 209 -18.10 -12.49 1.51
CA GLU A 209 -18.10 -13.76 0.76
C GLU A 209 -16.72 -14.34 0.48
N THR A 210 -15.66 -13.65 0.89
CA THR A 210 -14.28 -14.10 0.69
C THR A 210 -13.84 -14.98 1.85
N GLY A 211 -13.47 -16.24 1.55
CA GLY A 211 -12.68 -17.04 2.49
C GLY A 211 -11.34 -16.35 2.80
N MET A 212 -10.58 -16.86 3.78
CA MET A 212 -9.23 -16.35 4.03
C MET A 212 -8.33 -16.59 2.82
N ILE A 213 -8.10 -15.55 2.00
CA ILE A 213 -7.16 -15.57 0.89
C ILE A 213 -5.86 -14.94 1.39
N THR A 214 -4.80 -15.73 1.42
CA THR A 214 -3.45 -15.25 1.72
C THR A 214 -2.78 -14.74 0.46
N GLY A 215 -2.17 -13.56 0.49
CA GLY A 215 -1.48 -13.00 -0.66
C GLY A 215 -0.80 -11.68 -0.33
N PRO A 216 -0.51 -10.83 -1.36
CA PRO A 216 0.07 -9.51 -1.17
C PRO A 216 -0.67 -8.66 -0.14
N GLN A 217 0.08 -7.78 0.50
CA GLN A 217 -0.43 -6.82 1.46
C GLN A 217 -1.11 -5.67 0.71
N ALA A 218 -2.26 -5.20 1.19
CA ALA A 218 -2.91 -4.02 0.64
C ALA A 218 -2.05 -2.77 0.87
N ILE A 219 -1.91 -1.93 -0.16
CA ILE A 219 -1.16 -0.68 -0.13
C ILE A 219 -2.07 0.46 -0.58
N SER A 220 -2.00 1.59 0.13
CA SER A 220 -2.72 2.80 -0.26
C SER A 220 -1.77 3.95 -0.57
N ASP A 221 -2.09 4.79 -1.55
CA ASP A 221 -1.28 5.92 -1.95
C ASP A 221 -1.92 7.23 -1.48
N PHE A 222 -1.16 7.97 -0.66
CA PHE A 222 -1.52 9.29 -0.18
C PHE A 222 -0.43 10.30 -0.54
N THR A 223 -0.83 11.55 -0.76
CA THR A 223 0.08 12.70 -0.72
C THR A 223 -0.26 13.51 0.51
N ILE A 224 0.71 13.69 1.43
CA ILE A 224 0.48 14.34 2.72
C ILE A 224 1.49 15.47 2.88
N TYR A 225 1.01 16.65 3.29
CA TYR A 225 1.85 17.79 3.63
C TYR A 225 1.61 18.21 5.06
N ASP A 226 2.69 18.34 5.82
CA ASP A 226 2.68 19.04 7.11
C ASP A 226 2.96 20.52 6.84
N THR A 227 1.93 21.34 6.98
CA THR A 227 1.99 22.74 6.62
C THR A 227 1.58 23.63 7.77
N GLN A 228 2.15 24.83 7.80
CA GLN A 228 1.68 25.86 8.69
C GLN A 228 0.26 26.27 8.26
N ARG A 229 -0.66 26.39 9.22
CA ARG A 229 -2.06 26.71 8.93
C ARG A 229 -2.21 28.02 8.17
N SER A 230 -1.41 29.04 8.51
CA SER A 230 -1.47 30.37 7.90
C SER A 230 -1.12 30.40 6.42
N THR A 231 -0.55 29.33 5.85
CA THR A 231 -0.22 29.24 4.42
C THR A 231 -1.32 28.54 3.61
N ILE A 232 -2.34 27.99 4.26
CA ILE A 232 -3.46 27.35 3.58
C ILE A 232 -4.45 28.41 3.14
N LEU A 233 -4.77 28.41 1.85
CA LEU A 233 -5.79 29.28 1.28
C LEU A 233 -7.19 28.82 1.72
N GLU A 234 -8.10 29.74 2.01
CA GLU A 234 -9.46 29.39 2.43
C GLU A 234 -10.19 28.51 1.41
N SER A 235 -9.86 28.67 0.12
CA SER A 235 -10.37 27.85 -0.98
C SER A 235 -9.96 26.37 -0.92
N GLU A 236 -8.91 26.03 -0.16
CA GLU A 236 -8.39 24.66 -0.03
C GLU A 236 -9.05 23.86 1.10
N ILE A 237 -9.81 24.52 1.98
CA ILE A 237 -10.46 23.87 3.13
C ILE A 237 -11.70 23.08 2.69
N GLY A 238 -12.15 23.27 1.44
CA GLY A 238 -13.44 22.77 0.97
C GLY A 238 -14.56 23.57 1.64
N ALA A 239 -15.59 23.92 0.87
CA ALA A 239 -16.72 24.70 1.37
C ALA A 239 -17.33 24.04 2.62
N ILE A 240 -17.10 24.64 3.78
CA ILE A 240 -18.00 24.49 4.91
C ILE A 240 -19.26 25.21 4.46
N ASN A 241 -20.23 24.51 3.87
CA ASN A 241 -21.58 25.04 3.81
C ASN A 241 -22.58 24.01 4.36
N PRO A 242 -23.16 24.26 5.54
CA PRO A 242 -24.42 23.63 5.94
C PRO A 242 -25.53 24.16 5.01
N GLU A 243 -26.55 23.33 4.77
CA GLU A 243 -27.81 23.64 4.06
C GLU A 243 -28.14 25.14 3.88
N GLU A 244 -28.21 25.64 2.63
CA GLU A 244 -29.40 26.33 2.08
C GLU A 244 -29.14 27.06 0.73
N THR A 245 -30.07 26.80 -0.22
CA THR A 245 -30.77 27.84 -1.00
C THR A 245 -30.17 28.37 -2.32
N LYS A 246 -30.66 27.76 -3.40
CA LYS A 246 -31.48 28.34 -4.51
C LYS A 246 -30.95 28.32 -5.95
N GLU A 247 -31.85 27.81 -6.79
CA GLU A 247 -32.14 28.14 -8.19
C GLU A 247 -31.07 27.79 -9.24
N ILE A 248 -31.12 26.53 -9.69
CA ILE A 248 -30.70 26.18 -11.05
C ILE A 248 -31.79 26.70 -12.01
N LYS A 249 -31.49 27.81 -12.66
CA LYS A 249 -32.24 28.30 -13.82
C LYS A 249 -31.86 27.41 -15.01
N THR A 250 -32.82 26.65 -15.51
CA THR A 250 -32.72 25.82 -16.72
C THR A 250 -32.44 26.69 -17.94
N GLU A 251 -31.25 26.56 -18.52
CA GLU A 251 -31.00 26.95 -19.91
C GLU A 251 -30.60 25.72 -20.74
N THR A 252 -31.35 25.55 -21.82
CA THR A 252 -31.36 24.47 -22.80
C THR A 252 -30.01 24.31 -23.51
N PRO A 253 -29.42 23.10 -23.59
CA PRO A 253 -28.22 22.88 -24.40
C PRO A 253 -28.55 22.89 -25.89
N THR A 254 -27.84 23.76 -26.62
CA THR A 254 -27.76 23.77 -28.08
C THR A 254 -26.90 22.61 -28.56
N GLU A 255 -27.43 21.93 -29.59
CA GLU A 255 -26.88 20.80 -30.34
C GLU A 255 -25.44 21.04 -30.83
N ILE A 256 -24.53 20.08 -30.57
CA ILE A 256 -23.17 20.04 -31.15
C ILE A 256 -23.09 18.88 -32.15
N PRO A 257 -22.47 19.05 -33.33
CA PRO A 257 -22.47 18.05 -34.40
C PRO A 257 -21.60 16.83 -34.09
N THR A 258 -22.14 15.66 -34.46
CA THR A 258 -21.49 14.35 -34.57
C THR A 258 -20.20 14.42 -35.40
N LEU A 259 -19.08 14.00 -34.80
CA LEU A 259 -17.81 13.76 -35.47
C LEU A 259 -17.56 12.25 -35.54
N GLU A 260 -17.23 11.82 -36.76
CA GLU A 260 -17.04 10.45 -37.25
C GLU A 260 -15.89 9.72 -36.52
N GLU A 261 -16.20 8.55 -35.98
CA GLU A 261 -15.27 7.71 -35.23
C GLU A 261 -14.39 6.89 -36.20
N THR A 262 -13.09 7.21 -36.27
CA THR A 262 -12.11 6.40 -36.99
C THR A 262 -11.65 5.24 -36.09
N GLN A 263 -12.13 4.03 -36.40
CA GLN A 263 -11.73 2.80 -35.73
C GLN A 263 -10.25 2.48 -35.99
N THR A 264 -9.43 2.49 -34.94
CA THR A 264 -8.11 1.88 -34.96
C THR A 264 -8.21 0.48 -34.34
N GLN A 265 -8.00 -0.56 -35.15
CA GLN A 265 -7.92 -1.94 -34.71
C GLN A 265 -6.69 -2.15 -33.80
N VAL A 266 -6.93 -2.53 -32.54
CA VAL A 266 -5.90 -3.02 -31.61
C VAL A 266 -5.75 -4.54 -31.83
N PRO A 267 -4.52 -5.07 -31.95
CA PRO A 267 -4.29 -6.51 -32.08
C PRO A 267 -4.65 -7.27 -30.80
N PRO A 268 -5.09 -8.55 -30.91
CA PRO A 268 -5.59 -9.30 -29.77
C PRO A 268 -4.48 -9.61 -28.75
N THR A 269 -4.61 -9.05 -27.55
CA THR A 269 -3.85 -9.44 -26.35
C THR A 269 -4.19 -10.88 -25.99
N GLN A 270 -3.16 -11.71 -25.86
CA GLN A 270 -3.28 -13.11 -25.47
C GLN A 270 -3.92 -13.25 -24.08
N ALA A 271 -4.94 -14.09 -24.00
CA ALA A 271 -5.62 -14.41 -22.76
C ALA A 271 -4.65 -15.06 -21.73
N PRO A 272 -4.75 -14.73 -20.44
CA PRO A 272 -4.02 -15.43 -19.41
C PRO A 272 -4.43 -16.91 -19.40
N THR A 273 -3.42 -17.77 -19.33
CA THR A 273 -3.56 -19.23 -19.32
C THR A 273 -4.38 -19.65 -18.10
N LYS A 274 -5.59 -20.17 -18.34
CA LYS A 274 -6.40 -20.84 -17.30
C LYS A 274 -5.59 -21.98 -16.70
N SER A 275 -5.27 -21.90 -15.41
CA SER A 275 -4.80 -23.04 -14.64
C SER A 275 -5.92 -24.09 -14.61
N GLY A 276 -5.71 -25.18 -15.35
CA GLY A 276 -6.68 -26.26 -15.44
C GLY A 276 -6.86 -27.00 -14.11
N PRO A 277 -8.00 -27.67 -13.89
CA PRO A 277 -8.32 -28.42 -12.68
C PRO A 277 -7.58 -29.77 -12.68
N ALA A 278 -6.25 -29.76 -12.67
CA ALA A 278 -5.44 -30.98 -12.63
C ALA A 278 -5.11 -31.45 -11.20
N PHE A 279 -5.36 -30.63 -10.18
CA PHE A 279 -5.00 -30.97 -8.79
C PHE A 279 -6.08 -31.75 -8.01
N ALA A 280 -7.31 -31.86 -8.52
CA ALA A 280 -8.38 -32.56 -7.81
C ALA A 280 -8.32 -34.09 -7.95
N TRP A 281 -7.61 -34.64 -8.94
CA TRP A 281 -7.61 -36.09 -9.22
C TRP A 281 -6.51 -36.88 -8.50
N LEU A 282 -5.58 -36.24 -7.80
CA LEU A 282 -4.50 -36.96 -7.09
C LEU A 282 -4.84 -37.33 -5.63
N ILE A 283 -5.86 -36.72 -5.02
CA ILE A 283 -6.22 -36.99 -3.62
C ILE A 283 -7.15 -38.22 -3.50
N GLY A 284 -7.91 -38.56 -4.54
CA GLY A 284 -8.80 -39.73 -4.55
C GLY A 284 -8.08 -41.09 -4.62
N ALA A 285 -6.87 -41.15 -5.19
CA ALA A 285 -6.16 -42.42 -5.41
C ALA A 285 -5.43 -42.95 -4.17
N MET A 286 -5.14 -42.12 -3.17
CA MET A 286 -4.41 -42.53 -1.96
C MET A 286 -5.31 -43.07 -0.83
N ALA A 287 -6.62 -42.82 -0.88
CA ALA A 287 -7.59 -43.35 0.10
C ALA A 287 -8.02 -44.80 -0.16
N VAL A 288 -7.80 -45.34 -1.37
CA VAL A 288 -8.21 -46.71 -1.73
C VAL A 288 -7.13 -47.76 -1.41
N ILE A 289 -5.86 -47.34 -1.27
CA ILE A 289 -4.75 -48.28 -1.02
C ILE A 289 -4.63 -48.65 0.48
N THR A 290 -5.12 -47.81 1.40
CA THR A 290 -5.06 -48.09 2.84
C THR A 290 -6.19 -49.01 3.35
N THR A 291 -7.33 -49.11 2.66
CA THR A 291 -8.42 -50.03 3.05
C THR A 291 -8.19 -51.47 2.58
N LEU A 292 -7.37 -51.71 1.54
CA LEU A 292 -7.07 -53.07 1.06
C LEU A 292 -6.05 -53.83 1.92
N PHE A 293 -5.26 -53.17 2.77
CA PHE A 293 -4.27 -53.85 3.62
C PHE A 293 -4.77 -54.23 5.03
N VAL A 294 -5.96 -53.79 5.43
CA VAL A 294 -6.50 -54.08 6.78
C VAL A 294 -7.38 -55.34 6.82
N CYS A 295 -7.90 -55.84 5.68
CA CYS A 295 -8.77 -57.01 5.68
C CYS A 295 -8.08 -58.38 5.51
N ARG A 296 -6.74 -58.46 5.41
CA ARG A 296 -6.04 -59.74 5.12
C ARG A 296 -5.32 -60.42 6.29
N LYS A 297 -5.69 -60.09 7.53
CA LYS A 297 -5.22 -60.82 8.73
C LYS A 297 -6.35 -61.02 9.73
N LYS A 298 -7.20 -62.00 9.47
CA LYS A 298 -7.87 -62.87 10.45
C LYS A 298 -8.70 -63.93 9.71
N LEU A 299 -8.00 -64.93 9.18
CA LEU A 299 -8.38 -66.33 9.21
C LEU A 299 -7.17 -67.09 9.75
#